data_AF-A0A537FPY5-F1
#
_entry.id   AF-A0A537FPY5-F1
#
_cell.length_a   1.000
_cell.length_b   1.000
_cell.length_c   1.000
_cell.angle_alpha   90.00
_cell.angle_beta   90.00
_cell.angle_gamma   90.00
#
_symmetry.space_group_name_H-M   'P 1'
#
loop_
_entity.id
_entity.type
_entity.pdbx_description
1 polymer ?
#
loop_
_entity_poly.entity_id
_entity_poly.type
_entity_poly.pdbx_seq_one_letter_code
_entity_poly.pdbx_strand_id
1 'polypeptide(L)'
;MGLLLRRGIATVAVSCFLIVLSVYGYLGYIPTSAASGTLAATGGSWNPSVNCAPIVVTIEQVLGSQTNSMGGATGNGSMFYPGTTSPVGSAKRWLTPGPTPPGWVSPGPPCTITNANGQVVSAFVEIHHIQRMYLKNEDYAIHYDPVNGGGSYPTGMNLSDTTFNAFTPGYATCISTNTTGCMHTIHMEFDHDWKAAGYCGPNTACDPHAMAQATPAEPSPNCQKTPVPAACFIDVQGYVFWDSEAANAPGAWHSFSGWEIHPLTAWRISNTSPDFSLSASPSSLAILPGQSASSTITVNSLNSFTGSISFTTTVVSQSNSSAPAPVVTMNPSTVTVSASGMNSSTLSVTTASSDIGDYAVTVTGTSGNLSRSMILSVDIVDFSIVANPASLAIPIGSSRQSTLTLAGINGFSGSIGLTANVSPTSLTGGLSPSDPTASLSASNVALTAGGTTAVTLTVSASLLTTPGTYAVSVSATSGGLTHTTVVNITVTLV
;
A
#
# COMPACT_ATOMS: atom_id res chain seq x y z
N MET A 1 22.94 -7.20 74.81
CA MET A 1 23.27 -5.83 75.24
C MET A 1 22.41 -4.88 74.40
N GLY A 2 21.36 -4.28 75.00
CA GLY A 2 20.33 -3.37 74.41
C GLY A 2 19.27 -4.07 73.53
N LEU A 3 17.96 -4.26 73.84
CA LEU A 3 16.89 -3.39 74.40
C LEU A 3 16.79 -2.05 73.63
N LEU A 4 15.69 -1.56 73.05
CA LEU A 4 14.23 -1.56 73.32
C LEU A 4 13.56 -0.87 72.07
N LEU A 5 12.50 -1.38 71.44
CA LEU A 5 11.05 -1.21 71.73
C LEU A 5 10.30 -0.18 70.83
N ARG A 6 9.31 -0.72 70.08
CA ARG A 6 7.89 -0.27 69.91
C ARG A 6 7.44 0.81 68.89
N ARG A 7 6.35 0.39 68.19
CA ARG A 7 5.15 1.11 67.68
C ARG A 7 5.37 1.99 66.44
N GLY A 8 4.63 1.92 65.34
CA GLY A 8 3.27 1.43 65.09
C GLY A 8 2.33 2.62 64.82
N ILE A 9 1.66 2.58 63.66
CA ILE A 9 0.45 3.31 63.22
C ILE A 9 0.64 4.40 62.15
N ALA A 10 -0.13 4.19 61.07
CA ALA A 10 -0.31 4.97 59.85
C ALA A 10 -1.11 6.27 60.06
N THR A 11 -0.96 7.27 59.16
CA THR A 11 -2.08 7.83 58.36
C THR A 11 -1.65 8.92 57.35
N VAL A 12 -2.20 8.80 56.14
CA VAL A 12 -2.72 9.83 55.21
C VAL A 12 -1.78 10.72 54.37
N ALA A 13 -2.12 10.74 53.09
CA ALA A 13 -1.56 11.41 51.92
C ALA A 13 -1.61 12.94 51.94
N VAL A 14 -0.64 13.56 51.26
CA VAL A 14 -0.87 14.77 50.45
C VAL A 14 -0.07 14.63 49.15
N SER A 15 -0.80 14.61 48.05
CA SER A 15 -0.34 14.65 46.67
C SER A 15 0.43 15.93 46.37
N CYS A 16 1.53 15.85 45.62
CA CYS A 16 1.96 16.96 44.78
C CYS A 16 2.58 16.44 43.48
N PHE A 17 1.87 16.73 42.40
CA PHE A 17 2.22 16.58 40.99
C PHE A 17 3.64 17.10 40.68
N LEU A 18 4.42 16.34 39.92
CA LEU A 18 5.37 16.86 38.93
C LEU A 18 5.58 15.77 37.85
N ILE A 19 4.79 15.86 36.78
CA ILE A 19 4.96 15.11 35.54
C ILE A 19 6.02 15.84 34.72
N VAL A 20 7.19 15.23 34.53
CA VAL A 20 8.16 15.65 33.51
C VAL A 20 7.71 15.05 32.18
N LEU A 21 7.19 15.91 31.31
CA LEU A 21 6.76 15.59 29.95
C LEU A 21 8.02 15.49 29.06
N SER A 22 8.57 14.28 28.87
CA SER A 22 9.52 14.02 27.79
C SER A 22 8.76 13.68 26.52
N VAL A 23 8.43 14.71 25.74
CA VAL A 23 7.88 14.58 24.38
C VAL A 23 9.03 14.10 23.47
N TYR A 24 9.14 12.79 23.27
CA TYR A 24 9.82 12.28 22.08
C TYR A 24 8.81 12.30 20.94
N GLY A 25 9.11 13.14 19.95
CA GLY A 25 8.33 13.29 18.73
C GLY A 25 8.27 11.97 17.95
N TYR A 26 7.14 11.30 18.05
CA TYR A 26 6.69 10.37 17.02
C TYR A 26 6.22 11.22 15.84
N LEU A 27 7.13 11.49 14.90
CA LEU A 27 6.74 11.93 13.58
C LEU A 27 5.96 10.78 12.94
N GLY A 28 4.64 10.95 12.90
CA GLY A 28 3.72 10.07 12.21
C GLY A 28 4.07 10.01 10.73
N TYR A 29 4.68 8.90 10.34
CA TYR A 29 4.64 8.46 8.96
C TYR A 29 3.24 7.88 8.72
N ILE A 30 2.36 8.69 8.14
CA ILE A 30 1.11 8.18 7.56
C ILE A 30 1.48 7.67 6.17
N PRO A 31 1.53 6.35 5.89
CA PRO A 31 1.51 5.90 4.52
C PRO A 31 0.10 6.18 4.00
N THR A 32 -0.02 7.22 3.17
CA THR A 32 -1.17 7.37 2.30
C THR A 32 -1.24 6.11 1.43
N SER A 33 -2.35 5.40 1.54
CA SER A 33 -2.73 4.33 0.62
C SER A 33 -2.71 4.86 -0.82
N ALA A 34 -1.70 4.45 -1.58
CA ALA A 34 -1.75 4.44 -3.03
C ALA A 34 -1.05 3.15 -3.48
N ALA A 35 -1.86 2.14 -3.77
CA ALA A 35 -1.45 1.03 -4.61
C ALA A 35 -1.15 1.60 -6.01
N SER A 36 0.09 1.99 -6.25
CA SER A 36 0.63 2.13 -7.59
C SER A 36 2.10 1.75 -7.50
N GLY A 37 2.49 0.68 -8.20
CA GLY A 37 3.83 0.10 -8.16
C GLY A 37 4.91 0.97 -8.82
N THR A 38 4.87 2.29 -8.62
CA THR A 38 5.89 3.23 -9.09
C THR A 38 6.90 3.44 -7.97
N LEU A 39 8.15 3.05 -8.23
CA LEU A 39 9.26 3.30 -7.30
C LEU A 39 9.96 4.58 -7.74
N ALA A 40 10.31 5.46 -6.80
CA ALA A 40 11.22 6.56 -7.11
C ALA A 40 12.59 5.96 -7.47
N ALA A 41 13.22 6.44 -8.55
CA ALA A 41 14.59 6.03 -8.87
C ALA A 41 15.54 6.48 -7.75
N THR A 42 16.56 5.69 -7.45
CA THR A 42 17.54 5.98 -6.39
C THR A 42 18.58 7.05 -6.77
N GLY A 43 18.44 7.68 -7.94
CA GLY A 43 19.37 8.70 -8.46
C GLY A 43 18.75 9.62 -9.52
N GLY A 44 19.49 10.64 -9.95
CA GLY A 44 19.09 11.55 -11.03
C GLY A 44 19.33 10.96 -12.43
N SER A 45 19.15 11.77 -13.47
CA SER A 45 19.41 11.32 -14.84
C SER A 45 20.86 10.88 -15.06
N TRP A 46 21.05 9.87 -15.92
CA TRP A 46 22.36 9.48 -16.43
C TRP A 46 22.90 10.46 -17.48
N ASN A 47 22.03 11.28 -18.08
CA ASN A 47 22.45 12.34 -18.98
C ASN A 47 22.74 13.61 -18.16
N PRO A 48 24.00 14.12 -18.15
CA PRO A 48 24.35 15.32 -17.39
C PRO A 48 23.62 16.59 -17.87
N SER A 49 23.04 16.56 -19.07
CA SER A 49 22.22 17.65 -19.61
C SER A 49 20.78 17.63 -19.07
N VAL A 50 20.41 16.63 -18.26
CA VAL A 50 19.07 16.45 -17.70
C VAL A 50 19.13 16.53 -16.17
N ASN A 51 18.55 17.59 -15.62
CA ASN A 51 18.51 17.83 -14.17
C ASN A 51 17.18 17.36 -13.54
N CYS A 52 16.69 16.20 -13.95
CA CYS A 52 15.47 15.59 -13.41
C CYS A 52 15.79 14.29 -12.66
N ALA A 53 15.01 14.01 -11.61
CA ALA A 53 14.94 12.69 -10.99
C ALA A 53 13.79 11.92 -11.63
N PRO A 54 14.03 10.75 -12.24
CA PRO A 54 12.97 9.98 -12.86
C PRO A 54 12.15 9.23 -11.80
N ILE A 55 10.91 8.93 -12.15
CA ILE A 55 10.17 7.83 -11.52
C ILE A 55 10.40 6.56 -12.34
N VAL A 56 10.58 5.43 -11.66
CA VAL A 56 10.68 4.13 -12.34
C VAL A 56 9.27 3.69 -12.70
N VAL A 57 9.06 3.43 -13.99
CA VAL A 57 7.78 2.98 -14.54
C VAL A 57 7.97 1.80 -15.49
N THR A 58 6.89 1.07 -15.75
CA THR A 58 6.82 0.12 -16.86
C THR A 58 6.24 0.78 -18.10
N ILE A 59 6.41 0.16 -19.27
CA ILE A 59 5.75 0.59 -20.52
C ILE A 59 4.23 0.66 -20.31
N GLU A 60 3.65 -0.33 -19.66
CA GLU A 60 2.22 -0.44 -19.39
C GLU A 60 1.70 0.67 -18.48
N GLN A 61 2.52 1.17 -17.55
CA GLN A 61 2.14 2.33 -16.73
C GLN A 61 2.12 3.62 -17.55
N VAL A 62 2.99 3.76 -18.54
CA VAL A 62 2.97 4.90 -19.48
C VAL A 62 1.80 4.80 -20.45
N LEU A 63 1.56 3.62 -21.04
CA LEU A 63 0.46 3.39 -21.98
C LEU A 63 -0.92 3.43 -21.31
N GLY A 64 -1.00 2.93 -20.08
CA GLY A 64 -2.24 2.84 -19.32
C GLY A 64 -3.08 1.60 -19.63
N SER A 65 -4.35 1.64 -19.24
CA SER A 65 -5.25 0.47 -19.24
C SER A 65 -6.30 0.44 -20.35
N GLN A 66 -6.39 1.49 -21.17
CA GLN A 66 -7.41 1.61 -22.21
C GLN A 66 -6.83 1.38 -23.60
N THR A 67 -7.43 0.46 -24.34
CA THR A 67 -7.10 0.15 -25.73
C THR A 67 -7.98 0.93 -26.71
N ASN A 68 -7.42 1.31 -27.84
CA ASN A 68 -8.16 1.80 -29.00
C ASN A 68 -8.58 0.63 -29.92
N SER A 69 -9.33 0.93 -30.97
CA SER A 69 -9.87 -0.07 -31.91
C SER A 69 -8.82 -0.86 -32.70
N MET A 70 -7.57 -0.39 -32.73
CA MET A 70 -6.43 -1.07 -33.37
C MET A 70 -5.54 -1.82 -32.38
N GLY A 71 -5.89 -1.82 -31.09
CA GLY A 71 -5.19 -2.55 -30.04
C GLY A 71 -4.05 -1.80 -29.36
N GLY A 72 -3.70 -0.60 -29.82
CA GLY A 72 -2.78 0.31 -29.12
C GLY A 72 -3.47 1.13 -28.03
N ALA A 73 -2.72 1.98 -27.34
CA ALA A 73 -3.24 2.72 -26.18
C ALA A 73 -4.08 3.95 -26.57
N THR A 74 -5.02 4.33 -25.71
CA THR A 74 -5.65 5.66 -25.74
C THR A 74 -4.92 6.62 -24.81
N GLY A 75 -5.11 7.93 -25.01
CA GLY A 75 -4.60 8.94 -24.08
C GLY A 75 -5.17 8.73 -22.68
N ASN A 76 -6.50 8.66 -22.56
CA ASN A 76 -7.21 8.61 -21.28
C ASN A 76 -6.87 7.41 -20.38
N GLY A 77 -6.29 6.34 -20.92
CA GLY A 77 -5.90 5.17 -20.14
C GLY A 77 -4.70 5.40 -19.24
N SER A 78 -3.86 6.39 -19.55
CA SER A 78 -2.57 6.60 -18.89
C SER A 78 -2.68 7.50 -17.66
N MET A 79 -1.84 7.21 -16.66
CA MET A 79 -1.64 8.09 -15.51
C MET A 79 -1.02 9.45 -15.90
N PHE A 80 -0.44 9.55 -17.10
CA PHE A 80 0.15 10.78 -17.61
C PHE A 80 -0.83 11.62 -18.43
N TYR A 81 -2.12 11.24 -18.54
CA TYR A 81 -3.09 11.95 -19.37
C TYR A 81 -3.60 13.28 -18.78
N PRO A 82 -3.69 14.38 -19.55
CA PRO A 82 -3.16 14.53 -20.89
C PRO A 82 -1.64 14.58 -20.81
N GLY A 83 -0.97 13.88 -21.73
CA GLY A 83 0.48 13.91 -21.80
C GLY A 83 0.98 15.33 -22.09
N THR A 84 2.30 15.48 -22.10
CA THR A 84 2.88 16.68 -22.69
C THR A 84 2.44 16.72 -24.17
N THR A 85 1.82 17.84 -24.57
CA THR A 85 1.26 18.07 -25.92
C THR A 85 1.77 19.41 -26.44
N SER A 86 2.11 19.50 -27.73
CA SER A 86 2.52 20.76 -28.38
C SER A 86 1.29 21.51 -28.93
N PRO A 87 1.26 22.85 -28.94
CA PRO A 87 0.31 23.58 -29.79
C PRO A 87 0.65 23.55 -31.30
N VAL A 88 1.78 22.98 -31.72
CA VAL A 88 2.12 22.73 -33.15
C VAL A 88 3.22 21.65 -33.25
N GLY A 89 2.83 20.39 -33.44
CA GLY A 89 3.58 19.32 -34.14
C GLY A 89 5.09 19.12 -33.94
N SER A 90 5.60 19.02 -32.70
CA SER A 90 6.78 18.25 -32.24
C SER A 90 7.45 18.93 -31.03
N ALA A 91 7.40 18.30 -29.85
CA ALA A 91 7.85 18.92 -28.60
C ALA A 91 9.33 18.68 -28.32
N LYS A 92 10.19 19.28 -29.13
CA LYS A 92 11.64 19.03 -29.14
C LYS A 92 12.48 19.84 -28.13
N ARG A 93 11.97 20.21 -26.94
CA ARG A 93 12.66 21.20 -26.05
C ARG A 93 13.68 20.56 -25.07
N TRP A 94 14.94 21.00 -24.90
CA TRP A 94 15.51 22.13 -24.11
C TRP A 94 16.86 22.60 -24.68
N LEU A 95 17.28 23.85 -24.35
CA LEU A 95 18.72 24.21 -24.26
C LEU A 95 19.16 25.05 -23.01
N THR A 96 18.31 25.62 -22.11
CA THR A 96 18.69 26.21 -20.75
C THR A 96 17.48 26.81 -19.94
N PRO A 97 17.50 27.04 -18.58
CA PRO A 97 16.34 27.08 -17.61
C PRO A 97 15.42 28.30 -17.32
N GLY A 98 14.20 28.00 -16.79
CA GLY A 98 13.11 28.92 -16.34
C GLY A 98 11.77 28.20 -15.96
N PRO A 99 10.77 28.85 -15.31
CA PRO A 99 9.57 28.19 -14.76
C PRO A 99 8.41 27.95 -15.76
N THR A 100 7.68 26.83 -15.57
CA THR A 100 6.59 26.31 -16.43
C THR A 100 5.18 26.30 -15.77
N PRO A 101 4.08 26.44 -16.55
CA PRO A 101 2.83 27.17 -16.23
C PRO A 101 1.56 26.29 -16.14
N PRO A 102 0.36 26.80 -15.76
CA PRO A 102 -0.90 26.15 -16.12
C PRO A 102 -1.18 26.35 -17.61
N GLY A 103 -0.89 25.33 -18.44
CA GLY A 103 -1.13 25.35 -19.89
C GLY A 103 0.12 25.47 -20.78
N TRP A 104 1.32 25.62 -20.19
CA TRP A 104 2.63 25.47 -20.89
C TRP A 104 3.04 26.65 -21.83
N VAL A 105 4.32 27.01 -22.11
CA VAL A 105 5.66 26.37 -22.04
C VAL A 105 6.78 27.44 -21.82
N SER A 106 7.83 27.16 -21.03
CA SER A 106 9.26 27.55 -21.18
C SER A 106 10.10 27.09 -19.95
N PRO A 107 11.36 26.59 -20.09
CA PRO A 107 12.08 26.25 -21.31
C PRO A 107 12.36 24.75 -21.46
N GLY A 108 11.38 23.90 -21.18
CA GLY A 108 11.25 22.57 -21.83
C GLY A 108 10.41 21.58 -21.02
N PRO A 109 10.39 20.28 -21.37
CA PRO A 109 9.58 19.29 -20.68
C PRO A 109 9.88 19.36 -19.18
N PRO A 110 8.84 19.52 -18.37
CA PRO A 110 9.03 19.61 -16.94
C PRO A 110 9.54 18.27 -16.42
N CYS A 111 10.22 18.27 -15.28
CA CYS A 111 10.38 17.00 -14.56
C CYS A 111 9.02 16.44 -14.13
N THR A 112 8.00 17.31 -13.95
CA THR A 112 6.66 16.93 -13.47
C THR A 112 5.52 17.64 -14.23
N ILE A 113 4.44 16.93 -14.55
CA ILE A 113 3.20 17.49 -15.10
C ILE A 113 2.04 17.38 -14.10
N THR A 114 1.07 18.27 -14.20
CA THR A 114 -0.25 18.08 -13.58
C THR A 114 -1.19 17.46 -14.61
N ASN A 115 -1.66 16.24 -14.35
CA ASN A 115 -2.52 15.48 -15.27
C ASN A 115 -4.00 15.92 -15.16
N ALA A 116 -4.90 15.39 -16.01
CA ALA A 116 -6.33 15.73 -16.03
C ALA A 116 -7.06 15.37 -14.73
N ASN A 117 -6.49 14.47 -13.93
CA ASN A 117 -7.02 14.09 -12.62
C ASN A 117 -6.54 15.02 -11.50
N GLY A 118 -5.80 16.10 -11.83
CA GLY A 118 -5.25 17.05 -10.87
C GLY A 118 -4.03 16.52 -10.11
N GLN A 119 -3.44 15.39 -10.53
CA GLN A 119 -2.28 14.79 -9.88
C GLN A 119 -1.00 15.35 -10.47
N VAL A 120 -0.03 15.72 -9.61
CA VAL A 120 1.33 16.05 -10.05
C VAL A 120 2.12 14.76 -10.16
N VAL A 121 2.50 14.39 -11.39
CA VAL A 121 3.26 13.17 -11.71
C VAL A 121 4.57 13.54 -12.41
N SER A 122 5.61 12.73 -12.27
CA SER A 122 6.88 12.97 -12.96
C SER A 122 6.72 12.68 -14.45
N ALA A 123 6.98 13.66 -15.33
CA ALA A 123 7.02 13.44 -16.78
C ALA A 123 8.36 12.85 -17.23
N PHE A 124 9.41 12.96 -16.40
CA PHE A 124 10.67 12.28 -16.62
C PHE A 124 10.61 10.88 -15.98
N VAL A 125 10.86 9.85 -16.79
CA VAL A 125 10.70 8.46 -16.37
C VAL A 125 11.94 7.63 -16.67
N GLU A 126 12.08 6.54 -15.93
CA GLU A 126 13.07 5.50 -16.14
C GLU A 126 12.33 4.17 -16.34
N ILE A 127 12.66 3.45 -17.41
CA ILE A 127 12.05 2.16 -17.74
C ILE A 127 13.14 1.11 -17.76
N HIS A 128 12.96 0.05 -16.98
CA HIS A 128 13.94 -1.01 -16.80
C HIS A 128 13.62 -2.24 -17.64
N HIS A 129 14.69 -2.95 -18.02
CA HIS A 129 14.62 -4.32 -18.50
C HIS A 129 13.70 -4.53 -19.71
N ILE A 130 13.77 -3.63 -20.69
CA ILE A 130 12.99 -3.70 -21.94
C ILE A 130 13.83 -4.19 -23.12
N GLN A 131 13.17 -4.73 -24.14
CA GLN A 131 13.80 -5.05 -25.43
C GLN A 131 13.48 -3.95 -26.45
N ARG A 132 14.25 -3.87 -27.54
CA ARG A 132 14.02 -2.91 -28.61
C ARG A 132 13.96 -3.54 -30.00
N MET A 133 13.25 -2.88 -30.90
CA MET A 133 13.29 -3.12 -32.34
C MET A 133 14.46 -2.41 -33.02
N TYR A 134 14.53 -2.53 -34.35
CA TYR A 134 15.51 -1.84 -35.18
C TYR A 134 15.39 -0.31 -35.07
N LEU A 135 16.55 0.34 -34.99
CA LEU A 135 16.68 1.79 -35.07
C LEU A 135 16.46 2.24 -36.52
N LYS A 136 15.71 3.33 -36.69
CA LYS A 136 15.45 3.99 -37.96
C LYS A 136 15.81 5.46 -37.86
N ASN A 137 16.05 6.08 -39.01
CA ASN A 137 16.28 7.51 -39.10
C ASN A 137 15.13 8.15 -39.85
N GLU A 138 14.42 9.05 -39.19
CA GLU A 138 13.19 9.69 -39.64
C GLU A 138 13.29 11.20 -39.34
N ASP A 139 12.43 12.03 -39.95
CA ASP A 139 12.33 13.47 -39.62
C ASP A 139 13.66 14.26 -39.67
N TYR A 140 14.29 14.24 -40.83
CA TYR A 140 15.51 15.00 -41.11
C TYR A 140 15.27 16.51 -41.10
N ALA A 141 16.18 17.25 -40.46
CA ALA A 141 16.22 18.70 -40.48
C ALA A 141 17.65 19.25 -40.51
N ILE A 142 17.72 20.53 -40.83
CA ILE A 142 18.95 21.35 -40.83
C ILE A 142 18.76 22.64 -40.01
N HIS A 143 17.59 22.80 -39.39
CA HIS A 143 17.22 23.90 -38.51
C HIS A 143 16.56 23.32 -37.28
N TYR A 144 16.78 23.98 -36.15
CA TYR A 144 16.01 23.74 -34.95
C TYR A 144 14.52 23.96 -35.26
N ASP A 145 13.66 23.19 -34.60
CA ASP A 145 12.23 23.50 -34.63
C ASP A 145 12.01 24.99 -34.20
N PRO A 146 11.05 25.73 -34.77
CA PRO A 146 10.76 27.11 -34.35
C PRO A 146 10.61 27.26 -32.83
N VAL A 147 10.08 26.23 -32.17
CA VAL A 147 9.93 26.12 -30.72
C VAL A 147 11.32 26.24 -30.05
N ASN A 148 12.36 25.66 -30.63
CA ASN A 148 13.76 25.70 -30.17
C ASN A 148 14.60 26.83 -30.75
N GLY A 149 13.93 27.89 -31.24
CA GLY A 149 14.59 29.09 -31.75
C GLY A 149 14.77 29.12 -33.26
N GLY A 150 14.43 28.05 -33.99
CA GLY A 150 14.33 28.05 -35.46
C GLY A 150 15.64 28.26 -36.23
N GLY A 151 16.76 28.43 -35.53
CA GLY A 151 18.06 28.70 -36.13
C GLY A 151 18.63 27.50 -36.88
N SER A 152 19.59 27.69 -37.77
CA SER A 152 20.28 26.58 -38.43
C SER A 152 21.07 25.76 -37.41
N TYR A 153 21.14 24.44 -37.64
CA TYR A 153 22.01 23.57 -36.85
C TYR A 153 23.47 23.99 -36.95
N PRO A 154 24.29 23.73 -35.91
CA PRO A 154 25.71 23.99 -35.96
C PRO A 154 26.33 23.35 -37.21
N THR A 155 27.03 24.16 -38.02
CA THR A 155 27.72 23.75 -39.27
C THR A 155 26.83 23.31 -40.44
N GLY A 156 25.51 23.51 -40.38
CA GLY A 156 24.59 23.07 -41.45
C GLY A 156 24.45 21.54 -41.55
N MET A 157 24.72 20.83 -40.44
CA MET A 157 24.53 19.38 -40.36
C MET A 157 23.09 19.01 -40.70
N ASN A 158 22.91 17.92 -41.44
CA ASN A 158 21.61 17.30 -41.65
C ASN A 158 21.44 16.17 -40.63
N LEU A 159 20.54 16.36 -39.66
CA LEU A 159 20.28 15.42 -38.57
C LEU A 159 18.84 14.91 -38.65
N SER A 160 18.67 13.63 -38.34
CA SER A 160 17.37 12.98 -38.25
C SER A 160 17.07 12.63 -36.80
N ASP A 161 15.80 12.44 -36.49
CA ASP A 161 15.42 11.65 -35.33
C ASP A 161 15.95 10.23 -35.54
N THR A 162 16.33 9.57 -34.46
CA THR A 162 16.63 8.14 -34.50
C THR A 162 15.60 7.46 -33.65
N THR A 163 14.69 6.75 -34.30
CA THR A 163 13.47 6.23 -33.71
C THR A 163 13.54 4.71 -33.58
N PHE A 164 12.83 4.17 -32.61
CA PHE A 164 12.61 2.73 -32.48
C PHE A 164 11.42 2.45 -31.57
N ASN A 165 10.83 1.27 -31.71
CA ASN A 165 9.89 0.77 -30.72
C ASN A 165 10.63 -0.07 -29.68
N ALA A 166 10.29 0.12 -28.41
CA ALA A 166 10.70 -0.76 -27.33
C ALA A 166 9.50 -1.47 -26.73
N PHE A 167 9.71 -2.66 -26.18
CA PHE A 167 8.63 -3.49 -25.68
C PHE A 167 9.01 -4.29 -24.45
N THR A 168 7.98 -4.63 -23.68
CA THR A 168 8.09 -5.46 -22.49
C THR A 168 8.44 -6.91 -22.90
N PRO A 169 9.53 -7.49 -22.39
CA PRO A 169 9.91 -8.88 -22.67
C PRO A 169 8.78 -9.88 -22.39
N GLY A 170 8.72 -10.93 -23.21
CA GLY A 170 7.70 -11.98 -23.09
C GLY A 170 6.39 -11.68 -23.80
N TYR A 171 6.19 -10.46 -24.30
CA TYR A 171 5.08 -10.11 -25.19
C TYR A 171 5.50 -10.18 -26.66
N ALA A 172 4.54 -10.44 -27.54
CA ALA A 172 4.78 -10.39 -28.98
C ALA A 172 5.04 -8.94 -29.43
N THR A 173 5.82 -8.76 -30.49
CA THR A 173 6.02 -7.44 -31.09
C THR A 173 4.73 -6.90 -31.72
N CYS A 174 4.39 -5.64 -31.44
CA CYS A 174 3.25 -4.97 -32.08
C CYS A 174 3.53 -4.73 -33.58
N ILE A 175 2.69 -5.30 -34.45
CA ILE A 175 2.72 -5.09 -35.91
C ILE A 175 1.28 -5.10 -36.46
N SER A 176 1.08 -4.69 -37.71
CA SER A 176 -0.24 -4.63 -38.33
C SER A 176 -1.01 -5.95 -38.37
N THR A 177 -0.31 -7.08 -38.33
CA THR A 177 -0.90 -8.42 -38.30
C THR A 177 -0.95 -9.05 -36.91
N ASN A 178 -0.39 -8.39 -35.89
CA ASN A 178 -0.41 -8.85 -34.50
C ASN A 178 -0.49 -7.65 -33.54
N THR A 179 -1.70 -7.37 -33.09
CA THR A 179 -1.99 -6.23 -32.21
C THR A 179 -1.93 -6.58 -30.72
N THR A 180 -1.75 -7.85 -30.37
CA THR A 180 -1.73 -8.31 -28.96
C THR A 180 -0.55 -7.75 -28.15
N GLY A 181 0.52 -7.33 -28.84
CA GLY A 181 1.71 -6.72 -28.24
C GLY A 181 1.66 -5.19 -28.09
N CYS A 182 0.64 -4.53 -28.62
CA CYS A 182 0.65 -3.07 -28.75
C CYS A 182 0.51 -2.35 -27.41
N MET A 183 -0.21 -2.94 -26.44
CA MET A 183 -0.25 -2.45 -25.05
C MET A 183 1.02 -2.76 -24.25
N HIS A 184 2.04 -3.31 -24.89
CA HIS A 184 3.33 -3.66 -24.31
C HIS A 184 4.49 -3.07 -25.12
N THR A 185 4.19 -2.14 -26.05
CA THR A 185 5.17 -1.52 -26.95
C THR A 185 5.00 -0.01 -26.94
N ILE A 186 6.10 0.73 -26.81
CA ILE A 186 6.10 2.20 -26.84
C ILE A 186 7.14 2.71 -27.84
N HIS A 187 6.81 3.82 -28.49
CA HIS A 187 7.73 4.50 -29.40
C HIS A 187 8.76 5.33 -28.62
N MET A 188 9.98 5.40 -29.14
CA MET A 188 11.09 6.09 -28.50
C MET A 188 11.94 6.83 -29.53
N GLU A 189 12.33 8.06 -29.20
CA GLU A 189 13.03 8.93 -30.14
C GLU A 189 14.28 9.58 -29.54
N PHE A 190 15.43 9.34 -30.16
CA PHE A 190 16.59 10.23 -30.03
C PHE A 190 16.38 11.44 -30.93
N ASP A 191 15.92 12.53 -30.33
CA ASP A 191 15.55 13.76 -31.01
C ASP A 191 16.72 14.48 -31.71
N HIS A 192 16.44 15.04 -32.89
CA HIS A 192 17.41 15.69 -33.76
C HIS A 192 17.86 17.08 -33.28
N ASP A 193 17.02 17.80 -32.53
CA ASP A 193 17.36 19.10 -31.95
C ASP A 193 18.32 18.87 -30.77
N TRP A 194 18.07 17.82 -29.98
CA TRP A 194 18.98 17.34 -28.94
C TRP A 194 20.32 16.85 -29.49
N LYS A 195 20.32 16.23 -30.67
CA LYS A 195 21.58 15.90 -31.37
C LYS A 195 22.30 17.15 -31.85
N ALA A 196 21.59 18.09 -32.46
CA ALA A 196 22.15 19.36 -32.93
C ALA A 196 22.74 20.19 -31.79
N ALA A 197 22.08 20.16 -30.63
CA ALA A 197 22.52 20.74 -29.37
C ALA A 197 23.77 20.09 -28.76
N GLY A 198 24.12 18.87 -29.16
CA GLY A 198 25.17 18.07 -28.53
C GLY A 198 24.77 17.42 -27.21
N TYR A 199 23.48 17.42 -26.85
CA TYR A 199 22.94 16.71 -25.67
C TYR A 199 22.79 15.22 -25.92
N CYS A 200 22.75 14.86 -27.20
CA CYS A 200 22.62 13.50 -27.69
C CYS A 200 23.55 13.25 -28.88
N GLY A 201 23.89 12.00 -29.15
CA GLY A 201 24.84 11.63 -30.20
C GLY A 201 26.18 11.12 -29.68
N PRO A 202 27.25 11.16 -30.50
CA PRO A 202 28.51 10.48 -30.21
C PRO A 202 29.08 10.76 -28.83
N ASN A 203 29.38 9.69 -28.06
CA ASN A 203 29.97 9.75 -26.71
C ASN A 203 29.07 10.40 -25.64
N THR A 204 27.76 10.42 -25.85
CA THR A 204 26.78 10.89 -24.85
C THR A 204 26.00 9.71 -24.25
N ALA A 205 25.24 9.97 -23.17
CA ALA A 205 24.37 8.96 -22.55
C ALA A 205 23.23 8.48 -23.47
N CYS A 206 22.94 9.20 -24.55
CA CYS A 206 21.94 8.85 -25.55
C CYS A 206 22.52 8.67 -26.95
N ASP A 207 23.72 8.11 -27.06
CA ASP A 207 24.34 7.81 -28.35
C ASP A 207 23.60 6.64 -29.06
N PRO A 208 22.90 6.89 -30.19
CA PRO A 208 22.19 5.83 -30.92
C PRO A 208 23.13 4.88 -31.66
N HIS A 209 24.33 5.32 -32.03
CA HIS A 209 25.31 4.47 -32.71
C HIS A 209 25.89 3.45 -31.73
N ALA A 210 26.26 3.91 -30.53
CA ALA A 210 26.69 3.02 -29.47
C ALA A 210 25.58 2.01 -29.08
N MET A 211 24.31 2.43 -29.07
CA MET A 211 23.19 1.51 -28.81
C MET A 211 23.13 0.42 -29.88
N ALA A 212 23.17 0.81 -31.16
CA ALA A 212 23.10 -0.12 -32.28
C ALA A 212 24.21 -1.18 -32.24
N GLN A 213 25.40 -0.80 -31.77
CA GLN A 213 26.55 -1.71 -31.62
C GLN A 213 26.45 -2.62 -30.40
N ALA A 214 25.96 -2.10 -29.27
CA ALA A 214 25.97 -2.81 -27.99
C ALA A 214 24.78 -3.76 -27.80
N THR A 215 23.65 -3.48 -28.45
CA THR A 215 22.38 -4.17 -28.22
C THR A 215 21.87 -4.81 -29.51
N PRO A 216 21.45 -6.07 -29.54
CA PRO A 216 20.75 -6.62 -30.69
C PRO A 216 19.32 -6.07 -30.79
N ALA A 217 18.80 -5.92 -32.01
CA ALA A 217 17.43 -5.48 -32.29
C ALA A 217 16.49 -6.67 -32.51
N GLU A 218 15.24 -6.61 -32.07
CA GLU A 218 14.25 -7.65 -32.36
C GLU A 218 13.48 -7.37 -33.67
N PRO A 219 13.10 -8.42 -34.45
CA PRO A 219 13.43 -9.83 -34.25
C PRO A 219 14.91 -10.14 -34.58
N SER A 220 15.67 -10.64 -33.59
CA SER A 220 17.04 -11.13 -33.77
C SER A 220 17.17 -12.54 -33.23
N PRO A 221 17.77 -13.48 -33.98
CA PRO A 221 18.06 -14.84 -33.48
C PRO A 221 18.88 -14.86 -32.18
N ASN A 222 19.61 -13.78 -31.87
CA ASN A 222 20.38 -13.69 -30.63
C ASN A 222 19.49 -13.47 -29.40
N CYS A 223 18.41 -12.70 -29.53
CA CYS A 223 17.51 -12.39 -28.42
C CYS A 223 16.36 -13.40 -28.26
N GLN A 224 16.28 -14.38 -29.18
CA GLN A 224 15.40 -15.54 -29.09
C GLN A 224 16.02 -16.76 -28.37
N LYS A 225 17.26 -16.64 -27.85
CA LYS A 225 17.96 -17.72 -27.12
C LYS A 225 17.39 -17.88 -25.69
N THR A 226 17.53 -19.06 -25.11
CA THR A 226 17.14 -19.34 -23.71
C THR A 226 18.35 -19.81 -22.89
N PRO A 227 18.77 -19.09 -21.84
CA PRO A 227 18.24 -17.78 -21.41
C PRO A 227 18.56 -16.66 -22.42
N VAL A 228 17.73 -15.63 -22.46
CA VAL A 228 17.94 -14.46 -23.33
C VAL A 228 19.22 -13.75 -22.90
N PRO A 229 20.15 -13.44 -23.82
CA PRO A 229 21.39 -12.74 -23.47
C PRO A 229 21.14 -11.37 -22.84
N ALA A 230 21.91 -11.01 -21.81
CA ALA A 230 21.75 -9.74 -21.09
C ALA A 230 21.82 -8.50 -22.02
N ALA A 231 22.61 -8.56 -23.08
CA ALA A 231 22.74 -7.47 -24.07
C ALA A 231 21.44 -7.14 -24.84
N CYS A 232 20.42 -8.00 -24.75
CA CYS A 232 19.10 -7.77 -25.33
C CYS A 232 18.22 -6.85 -24.49
N PHE A 233 18.59 -6.59 -23.23
CA PHE A 233 17.81 -5.77 -22.31
C PHE A 233 18.48 -4.42 -22.10
N ILE A 234 17.69 -3.36 -22.18
CA ILE A 234 18.13 -1.99 -21.93
C ILE A 234 17.31 -1.38 -20.80
N ASP A 235 17.93 -0.44 -20.10
CA ASP A 235 17.20 0.55 -19.31
C ASP A 235 17.27 1.88 -20.06
N VAL A 236 16.21 2.68 -20.00
CA VAL A 236 16.13 3.99 -20.67
C VAL A 236 15.61 5.06 -19.72
N GLN A 237 15.99 6.30 -19.97
CA GLN A 237 15.41 7.48 -19.35
C GLN A 237 14.95 8.48 -20.41
N GLY A 238 13.79 9.10 -20.20
CA GLY A 238 13.30 10.13 -21.10
C GLY A 238 12.00 10.75 -20.63
N TYR A 239 11.44 11.61 -21.46
CA TYR A 239 10.20 12.30 -21.16
C TYR A 239 9.00 11.62 -21.80
N VAL A 240 7.94 11.44 -21.02
CA VAL A 240 6.66 10.95 -21.53
C VAL A 240 5.97 12.03 -22.35
N PHE A 241 5.67 11.72 -23.60
CA PHE A 241 5.01 12.61 -24.55
C PHE A 241 3.74 11.97 -25.14
N TRP A 242 2.75 12.81 -25.45
CA TRP A 242 1.55 12.42 -26.18
C TRP A 242 1.53 13.07 -27.55
N ASP A 243 1.80 12.28 -28.59
CA ASP A 243 1.62 12.67 -29.97
C ASP A 243 0.18 12.42 -30.43
N SER A 244 -0.58 13.51 -30.54
CA SER A 244 -1.94 13.47 -31.08
C SER A 244 -1.99 13.12 -32.57
N GLU A 245 -0.93 13.38 -33.35
CA GLU A 245 -0.88 13.04 -34.76
C GLU A 245 -0.69 11.53 -34.95
N ALA A 246 0.24 10.89 -34.24
CA ALA A 246 0.34 9.43 -34.17
C ALA A 246 -0.95 8.78 -33.64
N ALA A 247 -1.66 9.40 -32.68
CA ALA A 247 -2.94 8.88 -32.20
C ALA A 247 -4.08 8.95 -33.25
N ASN A 248 -4.01 9.89 -34.21
CA ASN A 248 -5.01 10.11 -35.26
C ASN A 248 -4.61 9.54 -36.64
N ALA A 249 -3.33 9.27 -36.85
CA ALA A 249 -2.75 8.48 -37.95
C ALA A 249 -2.05 7.18 -37.46
N PRO A 250 -2.68 6.38 -36.57
CA PRO A 250 -2.04 5.28 -35.85
C PRO A 250 -1.63 4.17 -36.81
N GLY A 251 -0.35 4.17 -37.17
CA GLY A 251 0.29 3.11 -37.90
C GLY A 251 0.99 2.13 -36.96
N ALA A 252 1.29 0.93 -37.47
CA ALA A 252 2.09 -0.05 -36.76
C ALA A 252 3.49 0.47 -36.37
N TRP A 253 3.97 1.52 -37.02
CA TRP A 253 5.28 2.13 -36.75
C TRP A 253 5.34 2.84 -35.37
N HIS A 254 4.21 3.38 -34.88
CA HIS A 254 4.06 3.96 -33.53
C HIS A 254 3.21 3.06 -32.62
N SER A 255 3.20 1.75 -32.89
CA SER A 255 2.48 0.76 -32.08
C SER A 255 0.98 1.03 -31.91
N PHE A 256 0.37 1.75 -32.86
CA PHE A 256 -1.02 2.23 -32.78
C PHE A 256 -1.32 3.06 -31.53
N SER A 257 -0.31 3.70 -30.94
CA SER A 257 -0.40 4.55 -29.76
C SER A 257 -0.02 5.99 -30.12
N GLY A 258 -0.39 6.95 -29.27
CA GLY A 258 0.20 8.31 -29.29
C GLY A 258 1.22 8.51 -28.17
N TRP A 259 1.33 7.59 -27.23
CA TRP A 259 2.30 7.65 -26.13
C TRP A 259 3.71 7.29 -26.63
N GLU A 260 4.68 8.12 -26.27
CA GLU A 260 6.08 7.90 -26.59
C GLU A 260 7.03 8.39 -25.49
N ILE A 261 8.29 7.97 -25.59
CA ILE A 261 9.40 8.59 -24.89
C ILE A 261 10.13 9.51 -25.87
N HIS A 262 9.86 10.82 -25.74
CA HIS A 262 10.41 11.84 -26.61
C HIS A 262 10.69 13.12 -25.79
N PRO A 263 11.96 13.56 -25.69
CA PRO A 263 13.15 12.86 -26.15
C PRO A 263 13.51 11.69 -25.22
N LEU A 264 14.09 10.63 -25.79
CA LEU A 264 14.88 9.65 -25.07
C LEU A 264 16.24 10.26 -24.76
N THR A 265 16.51 10.42 -23.47
CA THR A 265 17.64 11.22 -22.97
C THR A 265 18.83 10.39 -22.54
N ALA A 266 18.63 9.11 -22.22
CA ALA A 266 19.71 8.20 -21.89
C ALA A 266 19.30 6.73 -22.06
N TRP A 267 20.28 5.86 -22.29
CA TRP A 267 20.12 4.42 -22.26
C TRP A 267 21.36 3.73 -21.69
N ARG A 268 21.20 2.48 -21.25
CA ARG A 268 22.31 1.57 -20.91
C ARG A 268 21.88 0.11 -21.08
N ILE A 269 22.84 -0.81 -21.11
CA ILE A 269 22.54 -2.24 -20.93
C ILE A 269 21.91 -2.41 -19.54
N SER A 270 20.78 -3.10 -19.49
CA SER A 270 20.06 -3.33 -18.24
C SER A 270 20.94 -4.15 -17.29
N ASN A 271 21.14 -3.61 -16.08
CA ASN A 271 21.80 -4.31 -14.98
C ASN A 271 20.80 -4.74 -13.89
N THR A 272 19.52 -4.49 -14.12
CA THR A 272 18.43 -4.92 -13.25
C THR A 272 18.04 -6.34 -13.63
N SER A 273 17.83 -7.18 -12.62
CA SER A 273 17.34 -8.54 -12.80
C SER A 273 15.81 -8.57 -12.62
N PRO A 274 15.09 -9.41 -13.37
CA PRO A 274 13.68 -9.71 -13.11
C PRO A 274 13.45 -10.07 -11.64
N ASP A 275 12.44 -9.44 -11.03
CA ASP A 275 12.11 -9.62 -9.61
C ASP A 275 10.60 -9.44 -9.34
N PHE A 276 10.14 -9.65 -8.12
CA PHE A 276 8.77 -9.34 -7.71
C PHE A 276 8.73 -8.70 -6.32
N SER A 277 7.60 -8.07 -5.99
CA SER A 277 7.33 -7.57 -4.64
C SER A 277 6.02 -8.14 -4.08
N LEU A 278 5.90 -8.15 -2.76
CA LEU A 278 4.72 -8.60 -2.02
C LEU A 278 4.18 -7.46 -1.16
N SER A 279 2.86 -7.34 -1.08
CA SER A 279 2.16 -6.44 -0.16
C SER A 279 0.87 -7.06 0.36
N ALA A 280 0.46 -6.74 1.59
CA ALA A 280 -0.81 -7.21 2.17
C ALA A 280 -1.79 -6.07 2.40
N SER A 281 -3.08 -6.34 2.17
CA SER A 281 -4.17 -5.43 2.50
C SER A 281 -5.35 -6.22 3.08
N PRO A 282 -5.68 -6.07 4.38
CA PRO A 282 -4.98 -5.25 5.38
C PRO A 282 -3.63 -5.85 5.80
N SER A 283 -2.71 -5.02 6.32
CA SER A 283 -1.39 -5.45 6.81
C SER A 283 -1.39 -5.93 8.27
N SER A 284 -2.52 -5.78 8.97
CA SER A 284 -2.78 -6.32 10.30
C SER A 284 -4.20 -6.88 10.40
N LEU A 285 -4.37 -7.90 11.23
CA LEU A 285 -5.67 -8.55 11.46
C LEU A 285 -5.96 -8.59 12.95
N ALA A 286 -7.04 -7.93 13.36
CA ALA A 286 -7.63 -8.08 14.68
C ALA A 286 -8.65 -9.23 14.63
N ILE A 287 -8.41 -10.31 15.37
CA ILE A 287 -9.22 -11.53 15.31
C ILE A 287 -9.66 -11.93 16.72
N LEU A 288 -10.95 -12.25 16.88
CA LEU A 288 -11.45 -12.82 18.13
C LEU A 288 -11.02 -14.29 18.25
N PRO A 289 -10.75 -14.80 19.47
CA PRO A 289 -10.47 -16.22 19.68
C PRO A 289 -11.55 -17.12 19.08
N GLY A 290 -11.13 -18.16 18.35
CA GLY A 290 -12.03 -19.09 17.68
C GLY A 290 -12.60 -18.61 16.35
N GLN A 291 -12.20 -17.43 15.87
CA GLN A 291 -12.66 -16.85 14.61
C GLN A 291 -11.56 -16.83 13.54
N SER A 292 -11.96 -16.44 12.33
CA SER A 292 -11.07 -16.26 11.18
C SER A 292 -11.14 -14.86 10.61
N ALA A 293 -10.02 -14.40 10.05
CA ALA A 293 -9.94 -13.19 9.23
C ALA A 293 -9.01 -13.43 8.04
N SER A 294 -9.04 -12.54 7.05
CA SER A 294 -8.21 -12.68 5.85
C SER A 294 -7.56 -11.38 5.40
N SER A 295 -6.47 -11.53 4.65
CA SER A 295 -5.76 -10.45 3.98
C SER A 295 -5.45 -10.82 2.53
N THR A 296 -5.54 -9.85 1.63
CA THR A 296 -5.14 -10.04 0.23
C THR A 296 -3.64 -9.77 0.10
N ILE A 297 -2.88 -10.80 -0.30
CA ILE A 297 -1.46 -10.70 -0.64
C ILE A 297 -1.35 -10.44 -2.13
N THR A 298 -0.91 -9.23 -2.48
CA THR A 298 -0.68 -8.81 -3.86
C THR A 298 0.77 -9.03 -4.25
N VAL A 299 0.98 -9.59 -5.43
CA VAL A 299 2.30 -9.75 -6.08
C VAL A 299 2.38 -8.78 -7.25
N ASN A 300 3.46 -8.00 -7.31
CA ASN A 300 3.76 -7.14 -8.45
C ASN A 300 5.02 -7.64 -9.15
N SER A 301 4.96 -7.77 -10.48
CA SER A 301 6.13 -7.98 -11.32
C SER A 301 7.04 -6.75 -11.31
N LEU A 302 8.35 -6.95 -11.22
CA LEU A 302 9.40 -5.93 -11.33
C LEU A 302 10.38 -6.34 -12.43
N ASN A 303 10.88 -5.36 -13.19
CA ASN A 303 11.86 -5.60 -14.27
C ASN A 303 11.40 -6.73 -15.21
N SER A 304 10.13 -6.68 -15.61
CA SER A 304 9.48 -7.64 -16.52
C SER A 304 9.53 -9.10 -16.07
N PHE A 305 9.59 -9.35 -14.77
CA PHE A 305 9.48 -10.69 -14.22
C PHE A 305 8.20 -11.40 -14.65
N THR A 306 8.38 -12.58 -15.24
CA THR A 306 7.32 -13.54 -15.53
C THR A 306 7.61 -14.82 -14.76
N GLY A 307 6.61 -15.37 -14.07
CA GLY A 307 6.80 -16.64 -13.42
C GLY A 307 5.72 -16.99 -12.43
N SER A 308 5.81 -18.23 -11.94
CA SER A 308 4.98 -18.73 -10.84
C SER A 308 5.69 -18.47 -9.51
N ILE A 309 4.99 -17.82 -8.58
CA ILE A 309 5.43 -17.59 -7.21
C ILE A 309 4.66 -18.54 -6.30
N SER A 310 5.37 -19.44 -5.62
CA SER A 310 4.79 -20.32 -4.59
C SER A 310 4.95 -19.69 -3.21
N PHE A 311 3.88 -19.73 -2.42
CA PHE A 311 3.84 -19.14 -1.09
C PHE A 311 4.09 -20.16 0.01
N THR A 312 4.84 -19.74 1.02
CA THR A 312 4.98 -20.42 2.31
C THR A 312 4.73 -19.42 3.42
N THR A 313 4.28 -19.91 4.57
CA THR A 313 3.95 -19.08 5.74
C THR A 313 4.63 -19.64 6.98
N THR A 314 5.12 -18.76 7.84
CA THR A 314 5.59 -19.09 9.19
C THR A 314 4.92 -18.18 10.20
N VAL A 315 4.53 -18.75 11.34
CA VAL A 315 3.86 -18.02 12.43
C VAL A 315 4.79 -17.99 13.63
N VAL A 316 5.07 -16.78 14.12
CA VAL A 316 5.92 -16.55 15.28
C VAL A 316 5.08 -15.92 16.39
N SER A 317 5.01 -16.60 17.54
CA SER A 317 4.40 -16.09 18.76
C SER A 317 5.22 -14.92 19.32
N GLN A 318 4.53 -13.87 19.76
CA GLN A 318 5.14 -12.77 20.51
C GLN A 318 5.17 -13.08 22.01
N SER A 319 5.76 -12.19 22.81
CA SER A 319 5.96 -12.42 24.26
C SER A 319 4.66 -12.56 25.07
N ASN A 320 3.53 -12.09 24.55
CA ASN A 320 2.23 -12.11 25.19
C ASN A 320 1.32 -13.26 24.72
N SER A 321 1.80 -14.17 23.88
CA SER A 321 0.99 -15.23 23.27
C SER A 321 1.07 -16.56 24.01
N SER A 322 0.03 -17.38 23.89
CA SER A 322 0.02 -18.78 24.35
C SER A 322 -0.18 -19.74 23.18
N ALA A 323 0.37 -20.96 23.28
CA ALA A 323 0.15 -21.99 22.28
C ALA A 323 -1.29 -22.56 22.33
N PRO A 324 -1.85 -23.07 21.20
CA PRO A 324 -1.24 -23.18 19.87
C PRO A 324 -1.22 -21.84 19.11
N ALA A 325 -0.39 -21.75 18.07
CA ALA A 325 -0.39 -20.59 17.17
C ALA A 325 -1.56 -20.68 16.17
N PRO A 326 -2.07 -19.55 15.65
CA PRO A 326 -3.10 -19.53 14.63
C PRO A 326 -2.73 -20.35 13.39
N VAL A 327 -3.73 -20.97 12.77
CA VAL A 327 -3.60 -21.67 11.50
C VAL A 327 -3.65 -20.68 10.36
N VAL A 328 -2.63 -20.70 9.49
CA VAL A 328 -2.50 -19.77 8.38
C VAL A 328 -2.46 -20.54 7.06
N THR A 329 -3.26 -20.11 6.09
CA THR A 329 -3.34 -20.73 4.75
C THR A 329 -3.32 -19.69 3.64
N MET A 330 -2.79 -20.08 2.48
CA MET A 330 -2.78 -19.27 1.26
C MET A 330 -3.66 -19.91 0.19
N ASN A 331 -4.59 -19.15 -0.40
CA ASN A 331 -5.43 -19.62 -1.49
C ASN A 331 -5.56 -18.56 -2.61
N PRO A 332 -5.02 -18.83 -3.81
CA PRO A 332 -4.22 -20.01 -4.18
C PRO A 332 -2.82 -20.01 -3.52
N SER A 333 -2.23 -21.20 -3.32
CA SER A 333 -0.87 -21.32 -2.75
C SER A 333 0.26 -20.98 -3.74
N THR A 334 -0.08 -20.81 -5.02
CA THR A 334 0.83 -20.35 -6.07
C THR A 334 0.07 -19.42 -7.00
N VAL A 335 0.71 -18.33 -7.43
CA VAL A 335 0.17 -17.38 -8.42
C VAL A 335 1.17 -17.22 -9.55
N THR A 336 0.68 -17.02 -10.77
CA THR A 336 1.52 -16.69 -11.92
C THR A 336 1.31 -15.22 -12.27
N VAL A 337 2.40 -14.49 -12.45
CA VAL A 337 2.39 -13.10 -12.92
C VAL A 337 3.00 -13.01 -14.31
N SER A 338 2.41 -12.20 -15.16
CA SER A 338 3.01 -11.77 -16.43
C SER A 338 3.99 -10.61 -16.19
N ALA A 339 4.80 -10.29 -17.20
CA ALA A 339 5.68 -9.14 -17.14
C ALA A 339 4.84 -7.87 -16.94
N SER A 340 5.28 -7.01 -16.01
CA SER A 340 4.55 -5.80 -15.58
C SER A 340 3.15 -6.06 -15.01
N GLY A 341 2.81 -7.32 -14.76
CA GLY A 341 1.51 -7.75 -14.26
C GLY A 341 1.43 -7.74 -12.74
N MET A 342 0.19 -7.90 -12.27
CA MET A 342 -0.14 -8.08 -10.86
C MET A 342 -1.03 -9.31 -10.72
N ASN A 343 -0.85 -10.06 -9.63
CA ASN A 343 -1.78 -11.12 -9.22
C ASN A 343 -1.90 -11.13 -7.70
N SER A 344 -2.82 -11.91 -7.14
CA SER A 344 -3.04 -11.94 -5.70
C SER A 344 -3.41 -13.32 -5.18
N SER A 345 -3.20 -13.52 -3.88
CA SER A 345 -3.63 -14.68 -3.11
C SER A 345 -4.26 -14.23 -1.80
N THR A 346 -5.25 -14.99 -1.32
CA THR A 346 -5.88 -14.74 -0.02
C THR A 346 -5.12 -15.48 1.08
N LEU A 347 -4.58 -14.73 2.03
CA LEU A 347 -4.08 -15.24 3.31
C LEU A 347 -5.27 -15.35 4.28
N SER A 348 -5.60 -16.55 4.73
CA SER A 348 -6.63 -16.79 5.75
C SER A 348 -5.96 -17.21 7.06
N VAL A 349 -6.33 -16.54 8.15
CA VAL A 349 -5.86 -16.80 9.50
C VAL A 349 -7.05 -17.28 10.34
N THR A 350 -6.92 -18.44 10.97
CA THR A 350 -7.93 -19.02 11.85
C THR A 350 -7.34 -19.26 13.23
N THR A 351 -8.05 -18.80 14.25
CA THR A 351 -7.62 -18.85 15.64
C THR A 351 -8.41 -19.91 16.39
N ALA A 352 -7.82 -20.55 17.39
CA ALA A 352 -8.55 -21.38 18.34
C ALA A 352 -9.15 -20.52 19.46
N SER A 353 -10.15 -21.03 20.17
CA SER A 353 -10.76 -20.33 21.31
C SER A 353 -9.81 -20.11 22.49
N SER A 354 -8.72 -20.87 22.54
CA SER A 354 -7.65 -20.73 23.54
C SER A 354 -6.54 -19.74 23.14
N ASP A 355 -6.54 -19.27 21.90
CA ASP A 355 -5.47 -18.38 21.42
C ASP A 355 -5.61 -17.01 22.08
N ILE A 356 -4.50 -16.46 22.56
CA ILE A 356 -4.39 -15.10 23.07
C ILE A 356 -3.06 -14.48 22.61
N GLY A 357 -2.96 -13.16 22.69
CA GLY A 357 -1.74 -12.40 22.39
C GLY A 357 -1.55 -12.15 20.90
N ASP A 358 -0.33 -11.77 20.53
CA ASP A 358 -0.04 -11.27 19.19
C ASP A 358 0.87 -12.24 18.41
N TYR A 359 0.72 -12.29 17.10
CA TYR A 359 1.49 -13.16 16.23
C TYR A 359 2.01 -12.40 15.02
N ALA A 360 3.24 -12.73 14.60
CA ALA A 360 3.78 -12.28 13.33
C ALA A 360 3.69 -13.42 12.31
N VAL A 361 2.96 -13.18 11.22
CA VAL A 361 2.87 -14.09 10.08
C VAL A 361 3.84 -13.62 9.01
N THR A 362 4.89 -14.39 8.76
CA THR A 362 5.80 -14.14 7.63
C THR A 362 5.28 -14.89 6.41
N VAL A 363 4.92 -14.16 5.36
CA VAL A 363 4.57 -14.73 4.06
C VAL A 363 5.81 -14.65 3.17
N THR A 364 6.26 -15.78 2.65
CA THR A 364 7.40 -15.85 1.72
C THR A 364 6.93 -16.37 0.38
N GLY A 365 7.10 -15.55 -0.66
CA GLY A 365 6.95 -15.96 -2.05
C GLY A 365 8.29 -16.40 -2.62
N THR A 366 8.30 -17.51 -3.36
CA THR A 366 9.51 -18.05 -4.00
C THR A 366 9.25 -18.35 -5.47
N SER A 367 10.19 -17.96 -6.34
CA SER A 367 10.21 -18.33 -7.76
C SER A 367 11.65 -18.60 -8.21
N GLY A 368 11.97 -19.87 -8.48
CA GLY A 368 13.35 -20.28 -8.74
C GLY A 368 14.29 -19.89 -7.59
N ASN A 369 15.28 -19.04 -7.88
CA ASN A 369 16.23 -18.53 -6.89
C ASN A 369 15.78 -17.22 -6.22
N LEU A 370 14.65 -16.63 -6.62
CA LEU A 370 14.12 -15.41 -6.04
C LEU A 370 13.25 -15.73 -4.83
N SER A 371 13.48 -15.02 -3.72
CA SER A 371 12.67 -15.11 -2.51
C SER A 371 12.42 -13.72 -1.95
N ARG A 372 11.15 -13.44 -1.68
CA ARG A 372 10.66 -12.16 -1.14
C ARG A 372 9.69 -12.46 -0.03
N SER A 373 9.84 -11.74 1.08
CA SER A 373 9.03 -11.95 2.26
C SER A 373 8.41 -10.66 2.74
N MET A 374 7.27 -10.79 3.40
CA MET A 374 6.61 -9.70 4.09
C MET A 374 6.03 -10.21 5.42
N ILE A 375 5.75 -9.29 6.34
CA ILE A 375 5.21 -9.61 7.66
C ILE A 375 3.81 -9.02 7.79
N LEU A 376 2.86 -9.82 8.24
CA LEU A 376 1.51 -9.41 8.63
C LEU A 376 1.34 -9.63 10.13
N SER A 377 0.77 -8.64 10.82
CA SER A 377 0.51 -8.73 12.27
C SER A 377 -0.87 -9.33 12.51
N VAL A 378 -0.99 -10.24 13.47
CA VAL A 378 -2.26 -10.84 13.91
C VAL A 378 -2.41 -10.58 15.39
N ASP A 379 -3.40 -9.80 15.76
CA ASP A 379 -3.69 -9.42 17.13
C ASP A 379 -4.92 -10.20 17.58
N ILE A 380 -4.77 -11.08 18.57
CA ILE A 380 -5.92 -11.76 19.17
C ILE A 380 -6.54 -10.81 20.19
N VAL A 381 -7.73 -10.32 19.85
CA VAL A 381 -8.38 -9.22 20.57
C VAL A 381 -9.28 -9.73 21.68
N ASP A 382 -9.39 -8.96 22.75
CA ASP A 382 -10.21 -9.29 23.93
C ASP A 382 -10.79 -8.03 24.60
N PHE A 383 -11.63 -8.16 25.60
CA PHE A 383 -12.07 -7.06 26.45
C PHE A 383 -12.10 -7.46 27.92
N SER A 384 -12.18 -6.49 28.82
CA SER A 384 -12.37 -6.72 30.25
C SER A 384 -13.61 -6.01 30.77
N ILE A 385 -14.11 -6.45 31.93
CA ILE A 385 -15.18 -5.78 32.68
C ILE A 385 -14.83 -5.76 34.17
N VAL A 386 -14.91 -4.59 34.81
CA VAL A 386 -14.63 -4.40 36.24
C VAL A 386 -15.72 -3.56 36.89
N ALA A 387 -16.23 -3.98 38.05
CA ALA A 387 -17.19 -3.23 38.84
C ALA A 387 -16.52 -2.38 39.94
N ASN A 388 -16.93 -1.12 40.08
CA ASN A 388 -16.50 -0.24 41.17
C ASN A 388 -17.65 0.63 41.69
N PRO A 389 -18.04 0.53 42.98
CA PRO A 389 -17.53 -0.41 43.98
C PRO A 389 -17.97 -1.87 43.69
N ALA A 390 -17.14 -2.84 44.08
CA ALA A 390 -17.43 -4.28 43.95
C ALA A 390 -18.39 -4.80 45.04
N SER A 391 -18.80 -3.95 45.97
CA SER A 391 -19.82 -4.27 46.96
C SER A 391 -20.70 -3.08 47.30
N LEU A 392 -21.97 -3.34 47.63
CA LEU A 392 -22.97 -2.35 47.97
C LEU A 392 -23.71 -2.75 49.25
N ALA A 393 -23.84 -1.82 50.20
CA ALA A 393 -24.69 -1.99 51.39
C ALA A 393 -25.97 -1.16 51.21
N ILE A 394 -27.11 -1.82 51.01
CA ILE A 394 -28.35 -1.19 50.56
C ILE A 394 -29.41 -1.34 51.66
N PRO A 395 -29.76 -0.26 52.38
CA PRO A 395 -30.93 -0.29 53.27
C PRO A 395 -32.21 -0.60 52.49
N ILE A 396 -33.15 -1.33 53.09
CA ILE A 396 -34.47 -1.55 52.50
C ILE A 396 -35.15 -0.22 52.14
N GLY A 397 -35.86 -0.20 51.01
CA GLY A 397 -36.48 1.01 50.47
C GLY A 397 -35.53 1.97 49.75
N SER A 398 -34.28 1.57 49.48
CA SER A 398 -33.27 2.41 48.81
C SER A 398 -32.60 1.69 47.63
N SER A 399 -31.80 2.44 46.87
CA SER A 399 -30.97 1.92 45.79
C SER A 399 -29.55 2.45 45.87
N ARG A 400 -28.60 1.68 45.31
CA ARG A 400 -27.21 2.10 45.13
C ARG A 400 -26.70 1.67 43.76
N GLN A 401 -25.60 2.28 43.34
CA GLN A 401 -25.01 2.07 42.03
C GLN A 401 -23.58 1.54 42.11
N SER A 402 -23.21 0.73 41.12
CA SER A 402 -21.83 0.36 40.80
C SER A 402 -21.54 0.73 39.34
N THR A 403 -20.37 1.29 39.09
CA THR A 403 -19.91 1.58 37.73
C THR A 403 -19.16 0.38 37.18
N LEU A 404 -19.66 -0.18 36.09
CA LEU A 404 -19.02 -1.22 35.31
C LEU A 404 -18.14 -0.56 34.26
N THR A 405 -16.82 -0.72 34.35
CA THR A 405 -15.88 -0.23 33.35
C THR A 405 -15.50 -1.38 32.42
N LEU A 406 -15.76 -1.20 31.13
CA LEU A 406 -15.31 -2.10 30.07
C LEU A 406 -14.12 -1.49 29.35
N ALA A 407 -13.10 -2.29 29.06
CA ALA A 407 -11.91 -1.84 28.34
C ALA A 407 -11.52 -2.83 27.24
N GLY A 408 -11.21 -2.33 26.05
CA GLY A 408 -10.72 -3.14 24.94
C GLY A 408 -9.25 -3.51 25.15
N ILE A 409 -8.90 -4.75 24.84
CA ILE A 409 -7.55 -5.33 24.95
C ILE A 409 -7.06 -5.68 23.54
N ASN A 410 -5.77 -5.42 23.27
CA ASN A 410 -5.13 -5.68 21.98
C ASN A 410 -5.89 -5.10 20.78
N GLY A 411 -6.49 -3.92 20.93
CA GLY A 411 -7.19 -3.24 19.85
C GLY A 411 -8.62 -3.74 19.60
N PHE A 412 -9.22 -4.53 20.50
CA PHE A 412 -10.63 -4.89 20.41
C PHE A 412 -11.50 -3.66 20.17
N SER A 413 -12.32 -3.75 19.12
CA SER A 413 -13.37 -2.79 18.82
C SER A 413 -14.62 -3.57 18.43
N GLY A 414 -15.78 -3.15 18.94
CA GLY A 414 -17.01 -3.87 18.67
C GLY A 414 -18.07 -3.66 19.74
N SER A 415 -19.19 -4.34 19.52
CA SER A 415 -20.35 -4.30 20.41
C SER A 415 -20.24 -5.40 21.47
N ILE A 416 -20.49 -5.04 22.74
CA ILE A 416 -20.52 -5.94 23.88
C ILE A 416 -21.94 -5.95 24.45
N GLY A 417 -22.55 -7.13 24.49
CA GLY A 417 -23.83 -7.36 25.16
C GLY A 417 -23.65 -7.57 26.66
N LEU A 418 -24.54 -7.02 27.48
CA LEU A 418 -24.48 -7.06 28.93
C LEU A 418 -25.77 -7.62 29.52
N THR A 419 -25.64 -8.52 30.49
CA THR A 419 -26.76 -9.07 31.28
C THR A 419 -26.41 -9.06 32.76
N ALA A 420 -27.38 -8.79 33.63
CA ALA A 420 -27.19 -8.78 35.08
C ALA A 420 -28.20 -9.72 35.74
N ASN A 421 -27.73 -10.60 36.62
CA ASN A 421 -28.55 -11.59 37.32
C ASN A 421 -28.30 -11.54 38.82
N VAL A 422 -29.38 -11.51 39.60
CA VAL A 422 -29.34 -11.51 41.08
C VAL A 422 -29.36 -12.95 41.59
N SER A 423 -28.56 -13.26 42.61
CA SER A 423 -28.50 -14.56 43.28
C SER A 423 -28.32 -14.39 44.80
N PRO A 424 -28.91 -15.26 45.65
CA PRO A 424 -29.87 -16.30 45.29
C PRO A 424 -31.21 -15.70 44.83
N THR A 425 -31.90 -16.40 43.92
CA THR A 425 -33.31 -16.10 43.58
C THR A 425 -34.24 -16.80 44.56
N SER A 426 -35.01 -16.02 45.31
CA SER A 426 -36.10 -16.49 46.16
C SER A 426 -37.26 -17.01 45.30
N LEU A 427 -37.53 -18.32 45.39
CA LEU A 427 -38.70 -18.96 44.77
C LEU A 427 -39.89 -18.93 45.71
N THR A 428 -40.43 -17.74 46.00
CA THR A 428 -41.58 -17.65 46.91
C THR A 428 -42.81 -17.12 46.19
N GLY A 429 -43.76 -18.03 45.94
CA GLY A 429 -45.04 -17.74 45.30
C GLY A 429 -45.94 -16.86 46.17
N GLY A 430 -46.15 -15.62 45.73
CA GLY A 430 -47.42 -14.92 45.87
C GLY A 430 -47.61 -13.97 47.05
N LEU A 431 -46.91 -14.11 48.19
CA LEU A 431 -47.09 -13.22 49.36
C LEU A 431 -45.82 -13.06 50.23
N SER A 432 -44.63 -13.20 49.64
CA SER A 432 -43.39 -13.54 50.35
C SER A 432 -42.21 -12.64 49.92
N PRO A 433 -41.13 -12.52 50.73
CA PRO A 433 -40.10 -11.51 50.55
C PRO A 433 -39.49 -11.48 49.14
N SER A 434 -39.29 -10.28 48.60
CA SER A 434 -38.70 -10.06 47.29
C SER A 434 -37.17 -10.08 47.35
N ASP A 435 -36.53 -10.41 46.23
CA ASP A 435 -35.09 -10.18 46.04
C ASP A 435 -34.83 -8.72 45.65
N PRO A 436 -33.60 -8.21 45.80
CA PRO A 436 -33.24 -6.95 45.17
C PRO A 436 -33.35 -7.04 43.65
N THR A 437 -33.64 -5.92 42.99
CA THR A 437 -33.65 -5.83 41.53
C THR A 437 -32.36 -5.19 41.03
N ALA A 438 -31.90 -5.61 39.85
CA ALA A 438 -30.73 -5.06 39.18
C ALA A 438 -31.10 -4.54 37.79
N SER A 439 -30.65 -3.34 37.44
CA SER A 439 -30.81 -2.76 36.10
C SER A 439 -29.51 -2.15 35.60
N LEU A 440 -29.29 -2.26 34.29
CA LEU A 440 -28.13 -1.67 33.62
C LEU A 440 -28.58 -0.43 32.84
N SER A 441 -27.76 0.62 32.84
CA SER A 441 -28.04 1.82 32.03
C SER A 441 -27.98 1.55 30.52
N ALA A 442 -27.31 0.48 30.11
CA ALA A 442 -27.28 -0.03 28.74
C ALA A 442 -27.08 -1.55 28.75
N SER A 443 -27.80 -2.27 27.88
CA SER A 443 -27.62 -3.71 27.64
C SER A 443 -26.65 -4.02 26.50
N ASN A 444 -26.20 -2.98 25.78
CA ASN A 444 -25.21 -3.09 24.71
C ASN A 444 -24.35 -1.82 24.71
N VAL A 445 -23.04 -1.97 24.61
CA VAL A 445 -22.10 -0.87 24.44
C VAL A 445 -21.10 -1.15 23.33
N ALA A 446 -20.66 -0.09 22.65
CA ALA A 446 -19.57 -0.17 21.69
C ALA A 446 -18.24 0.25 22.35
N LEU A 447 -17.18 -0.48 22.04
CA LEU A 447 -15.81 -0.08 22.31
C LEU A 447 -15.11 0.31 21.00
N THR A 448 -14.33 1.37 21.07
CA THR A 448 -13.29 1.67 20.07
C THR A 448 -12.00 0.96 20.45
N ALA A 449 -11.11 0.74 19.48
CA ALA A 449 -9.82 0.08 19.71
C ALA A 449 -9.02 0.82 20.81
N GLY A 450 -8.66 0.10 21.87
CA GLY A 450 -7.97 0.66 23.05
C GLY A 450 -8.82 1.60 23.92
N GLY A 451 -10.12 1.70 23.63
CA GLY A 451 -11.07 2.55 24.35
C GLY A 451 -11.64 1.89 25.60
N THR A 452 -12.27 2.73 26.43
CA THR A 452 -13.02 2.30 27.62
C THR A 452 -14.43 2.88 27.59
N THR A 453 -15.42 2.11 28.04
CA THR A 453 -16.81 2.56 28.19
C THR A 453 -17.31 2.20 29.59
N ALA A 454 -18.15 3.06 30.18
CA ALA A 454 -18.76 2.82 31.48
C ALA A 454 -20.26 2.51 31.34
N VAL A 455 -20.75 1.55 32.13
CA VAL A 455 -22.18 1.23 32.29
C VAL A 455 -22.53 1.28 33.77
N THR A 456 -23.63 1.93 34.10
CA THR A 456 -24.10 2.02 35.50
C THR A 456 -25.01 0.83 35.80
N LEU A 457 -24.61 0.01 36.79
CA LEU A 457 -25.46 -0.98 37.43
C LEU A 457 -26.19 -0.31 38.60
N THR A 458 -27.52 -0.31 38.57
CA THR A 458 -28.36 0.13 39.70
C THR A 458 -28.97 -1.08 40.38
N VAL A 459 -28.79 -1.20 41.69
CA VAL A 459 -29.40 -2.25 42.51
C VAL A 459 -30.36 -1.61 43.50
N SER A 460 -31.60 -2.11 43.54
CA SER A 460 -32.68 -1.56 44.37
C SER A 460 -33.25 -2.61 45.31
N ALA A 461 -33.34 -2.27 46.60
CA ALA A 461 -34.03 -3.07 47.61
C ALA A 461 -35.35 -2.39 47.95
N SER A 462 -36.47 -3.08 47.72
CA SER A 462 -37.79 -2.59 48.12
C SER A 462 -37.98 -2.69 49.64
N LEU A 463 -39.09 -2.13 50.15
CA LEU A 463 -39.48 -2.34 51.55
C LEU A 463 -39.85 -3.80 51.87
N LEU A 464 -40.07 -4.62 50.85
CA LEU A 464 -40.35 -6.05 50.97
C LEU A 464 -39.13 -6.91 50.66
N THR A 465 -37.95 -6.30 50.43
CA THR A 465 -36.73 -7.06 50.16
C THR A 465 -36.18 -7.66 51.44
N THR A 466 -35.86 -8.96 51.44
CA THR A 466 -35.30 -9.63 52.62
C THR A 466 -33.94 -9.04 52.96
N PRO A 467 -33.68 -8.63 54.20
CA PRO A 467 -32.32 -8.35 54.64
C PRO A 467 -31.44 -9.61 54.51
N GLY A 468 -30.24 -9.46 53.98
CA GLY A 468 -29.38 -10.59 53.67
C GLY A 468 -28.28 -10.25 52.67
N THR A 469 -27.51 -11.27 52.31
CA THR A 469 -26.44 -11.17 51.33
C THR A 469 -26.90 -11.69 49.97
N TYR A 470 -26.70 -10.89 48.94
CA TYR A 470 -26.97 -11.23 47.55
C TYR A 470 -25.73 -10.96 46.70
N ALA A 471 -25.72 -11.44 45.47
CA ALA A 471 -24.72 -11.15 44.47
C ALA A 471 -25.40 -10.76 43.16
N VAL A 472 -24.91 -9.72 42.50
CA VAL A 472 -25.26 -9.42 41.11
C VAL A 472 -24.12 -9.89 40.23
N SER A 473 -24.34 -10.95 39.47
CA SER A 473 -23.42 -11.42 38.43
C SER A 473 -23.73 -10.70 37.13
N VAL A 474 -22.77 -9.93 36.61
CA VAL A 474 -22.87 -9.25 35.32
C VAL A 474 -22.03 -10.01 34.31
N SER A 475 -22.65 -10.45 33.22
CA SER A 475 -21.99 -11.10 32.09
C SER A 475 -21.92 -10.17 30.89
N ALA A 476 -20.73 -10.01 30.34
CA ALA A 476 -20.41 -9.23 29.15
C ALA A 476 -19.96 -10.17 28.03
N THR A 477 -20.59 -10.10 26.85
CA THR A 477 -20.36 -11.03 25.75
C THR A 477 -20.11 -10.32 24.41
N SER A 478 -19.15 -10.82 23.63
CA SER A 478 -18.92 -10.37 22.24
C SER A 478 -18.24 -11.45 21.39
N GLY A 479 -18.85 -11.82 20.26
CA GLY A 479 -18.25 -12.68 19.23
C GLY A 479 -17.61 -14.00 19.70
N GLY A 480 -18.09 -14.56 20.82
CA GLY A 480 -17.59 -15.81 21.43
C GLY A 480 -16.90 -15.61 22.79
N LEU A 481 -16.43 -14.39 23.08
CA LEU A 481 -15.86 -14.02 24.38
C LEU A 481 -16.96 -13.79 25.41
N THR A 482 -16.71 -14.22 26.65
CA THR A 482 -17.58 -13.96 27.81
C THR A 482 -16.72 -13.63 29.02
N HIS A 483 -16.93 -12.44 29.58
CA HIS A 483 -16.30 -12.02 30.84
C HIS A 483 -17.36 -11.69 31.87
N THR A 484 -17.10 -12.02 33.13
CA THR A 484 -18.05 -11.78 34.21
C THR A 484 -17.42 -10.96 35.33
N THR A 485 -18.24 -10.13 35.98
CA THR A 485 -17.89 -9.46 37.23
C THR A 485 -19.03 -9.60 38.22
N VAL A 486 -18.71 -9.64 39.51
CA VAL A 486 -19.69 -9.85 40.58
C VAL A 486 -19.69 -8.64 41.52
N VAL A 487 -20.88 -8.11 41.79
CA VAL A 487 -21.10 -7.08 42.81
C VAL A 487 -21.80 -7.70 44.02
N ASN A 488 -21.13 -7.71 45.16
CA ASN A 488 -21.67 -8.28 46.40
C ASN A 488 -22.62 -7.29 47.07
N ILE A 489 -23.84 -7.71 47.38
CA ILE A 489 -24.89 -6.86 47.94
C ILE A 489 -25.18 -7.30 49.37
N THR A 490 -25.21 -6.35 50.29
CA THR A 490 -25.71 -6.56 51.65
C THR A 490 -26.95 -5.70 51.84
N VAL A 491 -28.12 -6.32 51.99
CA VAL A 491 -29.37 -5.62 52.30
C VAL A 491 -29.52 -5.54 53.81
N THR A 492 -29.70 -4.34 54.34
CA THR A 492 -29.85 -4.10 55.78
C THR A 492 -31.20 -3.52 56.11
N LEU A 493 -31.66 -3.72 57.35
CA LEU A 493 -32.72 -2.89 57.92
C LEU A 493 -32.20 -1.44 58.06
N VAL A 494 -33.14 -0.49 58.07
CA VAL A 494 -32.87 0.93 58.28
C VAL A 494 -32.66 1.20 59.77
#